data_AF-A0A9J6G7H4-F1
#
_entry.id   AF-A0A9J6G7H4-F1
#
_cell.length_a   1.000
_cell.length_b   1.000
_cell.length_c   1.000
_cell.angle_alpha   90.00
_cell.angle_beta   90.00
_cell.angle_gamma   90.00
#
_symmetry.space_group_name_H-M   'P 1'
#
loop_
_entity.id
_entity.type
_entity.pdbx_description
1 polymer ?
#
loop_
_entity_poly.entity_id
_entity_poly.type
_entity_poly.pdbx_seq_one_letter_code
_entity_poly.pdbx_strand_id
1 'polypeptide(L)'
;MRKSRVNFRNHTQCLSAGDRWFVSCLGVLATCRGLFYRVVPADQGFGEAEDYAGLFRFRLWWCGDWKEVIIDDRLPTVNGKLVFVQSGHGSLFWAALLEKAYAK
;
A
#
# COMPACT_ATOMS: atom_id res chain seq x y z
N MET A 1 24.95 -1.62 22.72
CA MET A 1 24.96 -2.24 21.38
C MET A 1 24.18 -3.55 21.39
N ARG A 2 22.90 -3.53 21.00
CA ARG A 2 22.10 -4.74 20.77
C ARG A 2 21.46 -4.61 19.40
N LYS A 3 21.97 -5.38 18.41
CA LYS A 3 21.32 -5.52 17.10
C LYS A 3 20.03 -6.32 17.32
N SER A 4 18.89 -5.63 17.34
CA SER A 4 17.58 -6.25 17.30
C SER A 4 17.38 -6.84 15.90
N ARG A 5 17.44 -8.17 15.85
CA ARG A 5 17.13 -9.01 14.68
C ARG A 5 15.66 -8.80 14.35
N VAL A 6 15.36 -8.15 13.22
CA VAL A 6 13.99 -8.05 12.70
C VAL A 6 13.59 -9.44 12.21
N ASN A 7 12.62 -10.03 12.89
CA ASN A 7 12.12 -11.38 12.61
C ASN A 7 10.94 -11.26 11.64
N PHE A 8 11.20 -11.43 10.35
CA PHE A 8 10.17 -11.52 9.32
C PHE A 8 9.48 -12.88 9.40
N ARG A 9 8.50 -13.01 10.30
CA ARG A 9 7.49 -14.07 10.19
C ARG A 9 6.46 -13.60 9.17
N ASN A 10 6.55 -14.19 7.97
CA ASN A 10 5.64 -14.02 6.86
C ASN A 10 4.20 -14.39 7.28
N HIS A 11 3.42 -13.40 7.67
CA HIS A 11 1.97 -13.52 7.82
C HIS A 11 1.26 -12.47 6.94
N THR A 12 1.63 -12.45 5.67
CA THR A 12 0.78 -11.85 4.63
C THR A 12 -0.16 -12.97 4.17
N GLN A 13 -1.39 -12.99 4.70
CA GLN A 13 -2.40 -13.91 4.19
C GLN A 13 -2.78 -13.44 2.79
N CYS A 14 -2.47 -14.31 1.82
CA CYS A 14 -2.66 -14.14 0.39
C CYS A 14 -4.16 -14.09 0.05
N LEU A 15 -4.58 -13.05 -0.68
CA LEU A 15 -5.78 -13.11 -1.49
C LEU A 15 -5.32 -13.43 -2.91
N SER A 16 -5.79 -14.57 -3.42
CA SER A 16 -5.45 -15.18 -4.71
C SER A 16 -3.97 -15.55 -4.92
N ALA A 17 -3.72 -16.80 -5.32
CA ALA A 17 -2.39 -17.34 -5.60
C ALA A 17 -1.61 -16.62 -6.75
N GLY A 18 -2.18 -15.57 -7.37
CA GLY A 18 -1.62 -14.84 -8.51
C GLY A 18 -0.70 -13.66 -8.19
N ASP A 19 -0.84 -12.99 -7.05
CA ASP A 19 -0.23 -11.65 -6.84
C ASP A 19 1.02 -11.64 -5.95
N ARG A 20 1.74 -12.77 -5.88
CA ARG A 20 2.98 -12.89 -5.07
C ARG A 20 4.08 -11.91 -5.50
N TRP A 21 4.14 -11.59 -6.78
CA TRP A 21 5.11 -10.63 -7.32
C TRP A 21 4.83 -9.24 -6.74
N PHE A 22 3.56 -8.82 -6.70
CA PHE A 22 3.15 -7.53 -6.18
C PHE A 22 3.41 -7.41 -4.68
N VAL A 23 3.03 -8.43 -3.89
CA VAL A 23 3.32 -8.49 -2.45
C VAL A 23 4.82 -8.42 -2.16
N SER A 24 5.64 -9.08 -2.98
CA SER A 24 7.11 -9.02 -2.85
C SER A 24 7.62 -7.61 -3.12
N CYS A 25 7.12 -6.94 -4.17
CA CYS A 25 7.43 -5.55 -4.46
C CYS A 25 7.02 -4.60 -3.33
N LEU A 26 5.84 -4.79 -2.73
CA LEU A 26 5.39 -4.01 -1.57
C LEU A 26 6.32 -4.19 -0.36
N GLY A 27 6.81 -5.41 -0.13
CA GLY A 27 7.80 -5.67 0.91
C GLY A 27 9.10 -4.89 0.70
N VAL A 28 9.62 -4.89 -0.54
CA VAL A 28 10.81 -4.09 -0.90
C VAL A 28 10.52 -2.59 -0.74
N LEU A 29 9.38 -2.12 -1.23
CA LEU A 29 8.98 -0.71 -1.15
C LEU A 29 8.89 -0.24 0.31
N ALA A 30 8.30 -1.04 1.20
CA ALA A 30 8.19 -0.73 2.63
C ALA A 30 9.56 -0.61 3.33
N THR A 31 10.60 -1.29 2.83
CA THR A 31 11.96 -1.20 3.38
C THR A 31 12.75 -0.01 2.82
N CYS A 32 12.43 0.48 1.62
CA CYS A 32 13.13 1.56 0.95
C CYS A 32 12.43 2.91 1.18
N ARG A 33 12.71 3.59 2.30
CA ARG A 33 12.00 4.84 2.69
C ARG A 33 12.02 5.94 1.62
N GLY A 34 13.16 6.16 0.96
CA GLY A 34 13.26 7.20 -0.08
C GLY A 34 12.36 6.94 -1.29
N LEU A 35 12.29 5.68 -1.73
CA LEU A 35 11.39 5.26 -2.80
C LEU A 35 9.94 5.24 -2.33
N PHE A 36 9.69 4.78 -1.10
CA PHE A 36 8.37 4.74 -0.50
C PHE A 36 7.72 6.11 -0.52
N TYR A 37 8.38 7.15 0.00
CA TYR A 37 7.80 8.51 0.02
C TYR A 37 7.68 9.15 -1.36
N ARG A 38 8.41 8.63 -2.35
CA ARG A 38 8.23 9.03 -3.75
C ARG A 38 6.95 8.43 -4.33
N VAL A 39 6.64 7.17 -4.02
CA VAL A 39 5.44 6.44 -4.51
C VAL A 39 4.19 6.79 -3.71
N VAL A 40 4.32 6.85 -2.38
CA VAL A 40 3.28 7.11 -1.39
C VAL A 40 3.68 8.39 -0.64
N PRO A 41 3.24 9.57 -1.09
CA PRO A 41 3.48 10.81 -0.39
C PRO A 41 2.99 10.76 1.07
N ALA A 42 3.73 11.39 1.99
CA ALA A 42 3.50 11.31 3.44
C ALA A 42 2.41 12.28 3.96
N ASP A 43 1.97 13.20 3.12
CA ASP A 43 1.00 14.25 3.39
C ASP A 43 -0.46 13.81 3.16
N GLN A 44 -0.72 12.50 3.12
CA GLN A 44 -2.06 11.92 3.01
C GLN A 44 -2.28 10.91 4.15
N GLY A 45 -3.48 10.88 4.70
CA GLY A 45 -3.82 9.96 5.79
C GLY A 45 -5.31 9.96 6.13
N PHE A 46 -5.72 8.97 6.90
CA PHE A 46 -7.08 8.83 7.43
C PHE A 46 -7.28 9.64 8.72
N GLY A 47 -6.88 10.91 8.71
CA GLY A 47 -6.99 11.79 9.87
C GLY A 47 -8.41 12.33 10.06
N GLU A 48 -8.77 12.69 11.30
CA GLU A 48 -10.00 13.41 11.64
C GLU A 48 -10.00 14.90 11.21
N ALA A 49 -8.96 15.32 10.48
CA ALA A 49 -8.82 16.70 10.02
C ALA A 49 -9.78 17.00 8.87
N GLU A 50 -10.18 18.27 8.75
CA GLU A 50 -11.11 18.82 7.75
C GLU A 50 -10.69 18.55 6.28
N ASP A 51 -9.46 18.09 6.05
CA ASP A 51 -8.90 17.83 4.72
C ASP A 51 -9.10 16.39 4.21
N TYR A 52 -9.74 15.49 4.99
CA TYR A 52 -10.04 14.13 4.50
C TYR A 52 -11.20 14.16 3.48
N ALA A 53 -10.83 14.14 2.20
CA ALA A 53 -11.79 14.07 1.09
C ALA A 53 -12.07 12.65 0.56
N GLY A 54 -11.52 11.60 1.21
CA GLY A 54 -11.60 10.22 0.71
C GLY A 54 -10.79 9.98 -0.57
N LEU A 55 -9.81 10.84 -0.86
CA LEU A 55 -8.97 10.78 -2.05
C LEU A 55 -7.51 10.55 -1.65
N PHE A 56 -6.83 9.68 -2.40
CA PHE A 56 -5.44 9.31 -2.20
C PHE A 56 -4.66 9.45 -3.51
N ARG A 57 -3.40 9.86 -3.39
CA ARG A 57 -2.48 10.09 -4.49
C ARG A 57 -1.29 9.15 -4.44
N PHE A 58 -0.96 8.58 -5.58
CA PHE A 58 0.20 7.71 -5.77
C PHE A 58 1.01 8.20 -6.96
N ARG A 59 2.33 7.98 -6.92
CA ARG A 59 3.19 8.26 -8.07
C ARG A 59 3.77 6.95 -8.57
N LEU A 60 3.40 6.59 -9.80
CA LEU A 60 3.84 5.37 -10.46
C LEU A 60 4.84 5.72 -11.56
N TRP A 61 5.86 4.87 -11.71
CA TRP A 61 6.79 5.00 -12.82
C TRP A 61 6.25 4.27 -14.03
N TRP A 62 6.04 4.98 -15.13
CA TRP A 62 5.50 4.43 -16.37
C TRP A 62 6.19 5.05 -17.58
N CYS A 63 6.72 4.20 -18.46
CA CYS A 63 7.37 4.60 -19.71
C CYS A 63 8.41 5.73 -19.59
N GLY A 64 9.21 5.73 -18.52
CA GLY A 64 10.29 6.72 -18.33
C GLY A 64 9.89 7.98 -17.56
N ASP A 65 8.64 8.06 -17.09
CA ASP A 65 8.12 9.21 -16.36
C ASP A 65 7.43 8.80 -15.05
N TRP A 66 7.41 9.73 -14.08
CA TRP A 66 6.52 9.62 -12.93
C TRP A 66 5.14 10.15 -13.30
N LYS A 67 4.12 9.31 -13.19
CA LYS A 67 2.72 9.67 -13.37
C LYS A 67 2.02 9.66 -12.02
N GLU A 68 1.28 10.73 -11.73
CA GLU A 68 0.46 10.81 -10.53
C GLU A 68 -0.92 10.20 -10.82
N VAL A 69 -1.36 9.30 -9.94
CA VAL A 69 -2.64 8.60 -10.02
C VAL A 69 -3.42 8.91 -8.76
N ILE A 70 -4.63 9.44 -8.94
CA ILE A 70 -5.56 9.75 -7.86
C ILE A 70 -6.67 8.69 -7.85
N ILE A 71 -6.93 8.13 -6.68
CA ILE A 71 -7.97 7.14 -6.44
C ILE A 71 -8.78 7.51 -5.20
N ASP A 72 -10.02 7.03 -5.14
CA ASP A 72 -10.84 7.10 -3.94
C ASP A 72 -10.51 5.95 -2.96
N ASP A 73 -10.94 6.11 -1.72
CA ASP A 73 -10.72 5.18 -0.61
C ASP A 73 -11.62 3.92 -0.63
N ARG A 74 -12.57 3.81 -1.57
CA ARG A 74 -13.52 2.68 -1.61
C ARG A 74 -12.82 1.44 -2.16
N LEU A 75 -12.61 0.47 -1.28
CA LEU A 75 -12.04 -0.81 -1.64
C LEU A 75 -13.14 -1.90 -1.61
N PRO A 76 -13.21 -2.77 -2.64
CA PRO A 76 -14.05 -3.97 -2.61
C PRO A 76 -13.86 -4.80 -1.33
N THR A 77 -14.97 -5.12 -0.68
CA THR A 77 -15.02 -5.99 0.51
C THR A 77 -15.97 -7.16 0.26
N VAL A 78 -15.63 -8.33 0.81
CA VAL A 78 -16.51 -9.50 0.86
C VAL A 78 -16.65 -9.89 2.32
N ASN A 79 -17.89 -9.93 2.83
CA ASN A 79 -18.19 -10.17 4.25
C ASN A 79 -17.45 -9.21 5.20
N GLY A 80 -17.29 -7.94 4.82
CA GLY A 80 -16.59 -6.92 5.61
C GLY A 80 -15.06 -7.08 5.67
N LYS A 81 -14.49 -8.01 4.90
CA LYS A 81 -13.04 -8.18 4.76
C LYS A 81 -12.59 -7.64 3.41
N LEU A 82 -11.46 -6.93 3.36
CA LEU A 82 -10.91 -6.43 2.09
C LEU A 82 -10.50 -7.62 1.23
N VAL A 83 -10.74 -7.50 -0.09
CA VAL A 83 -10.32 -8.48 -1.10
C VAL A 83 -8.85 -8.29 -1.51
N PHE A 84 -8.22 -7.19 -1.08
CA PHE A 84 -6.84 -6.79 -1.38
C PHE A 84 -5.87 -7.07 -0.25
N VAL A 85 -4.58 -6.80 -0.49
CA VAL A 85 -3.49 -7.00 0.49
C VAL A 85 -3.89 -6.53 1.90
N GLN A 86 -4.01 -7.49 2.83
CA GLN A 86 -4.23 -7.23 4.25
C GLN A 86 -3.03 -7.70 5.07
N SER A 87 -2.66 -6.94 6.11
CA SER A 87 -1.89 -7.49 7.22
C SER A 87 -2.84 -8.08 8.26
N GLY A 88 -2.39 -9.10 9.00
CA GLY A 88 -3.11 -9.64 10.17
C GLY A 88 -3.36 -8.61 11.29
N HIS A 89 -2.79 -7.40 11.17
CA HIS A 89 -2.98 -6.26 12.06
C HIS A 89 -3.22 -4.98 11.24
N GLY A 90 -4.35 -4.89 10.53
CA GLY A 90 -5.09 -3.66 10.19
C GLY A 90 -4.37 -2.44 9.57
N SER A 91 -3.10 -2.53 9.17
CA SER A 91 -2.21 -1.37 9.00
C SER A 91 -1.62 -1.18 7.60
N LEU A 92 -2.05 -2.01 6.62
CA LEU A 92 -1.57 -1.93 5.23
C LEU A 92 -2.60 -1.31 4.27
N PHE A 93 -3.39 -0.32 4.71
CA PHE A 93 -4.35 0.36 3.83
C PHE A 93 -3.68 0.98 2.60
N TRP A 94 -2.49 1.56 2.76
CA TRP A 94 -1.71 2.12 1.66
C TRP A 94 -1.37 1.08 0.59
N ALA A 95 -1.20 -0.20 0.95
CA ALA A 95 -0.87 -1.26 0.02
C ALA A 95 -2.07 -1.63 -0.86
N ALA A 96 -3.26 -1.77 -0.25
CA ALA A 96 -4.50 -2.01 -0.98
C ALA A 96 -4.90 -0.83 -1.88
N LEU A 97 -4.68 0.40 -1.41
CA LEU A 97 -4.90 1.61 -2.21
C LEU A 97 -3.89 1.72 -3.37
N LEU A 98 -2.62 1.39 -3.14
CA LEU A 98 -1.61 1.34 -4.20
C LEU A 98 -1.93 0.28 -5.26
N GLU A 99 -2.44 -0.88 -4.83
CA GLU A 99 -2.91 -1.94 -5.73
C GLU A 99 -4.05 -1.44 -6.63
N LYS A 100 -5.04 -0.75 -6.03
CA LYS A 100 -6.12 -0.10 -6.78
C LYS A 100 -5.60 0.98 -7.75
N ALA A 101 -4.61 1.77 -7.33
CA ALA A 101 -3.99 2.79 -8.19
C ALA A 101 -3.21 2.18 -9.36
N TYR A 102 -2.60 1.01 -9.18
CA TYR A 102 -1.90 0.29 -10.24
C TYR A 102 -2.86 -0.37 -11.25
N ALA A 103 -4.06 -0.76 -10.80
CA ALA A 103 -5.09 -1.36 -11.65
C ALA A 103 -5.89 -0.35 -12.49
N LYS A 104 -5.74 0.95 -12.23
CA LYS A 104 -6.39 2.06 -12.95
C LYS A 104 -5.60 2.47 -14.17
#